data_AF-A0A916PB77-F1
#
_entry.id   AF-A0A916PB77-F1
#
_cell.length_a   1.000
_cell.length_b   1.000
_cell.length_c   1.000
_cell.angle_alpha   90.00
_cell.angle_beta   90.00
_cell.angle_gamma   90.00
#
_symmetry.space_group_name_H-M   'P 1'
#
loop_
_entity.id
_entity.type
_entity.pdbx_description
1 polymer ?
#
loop_
_entity_poly.entity_id
_entity_poly.type
_entity_poly.pdbx_seq_one_letter_code
_entity_poly.pdbx_strand_id
1 'polypeptide(L)'
;TVLSEFNYSKVYSEIIQTFRLPFGYSFSVRLFGGYGNGTIPQQAKFFIATSSPIDQFYRPLYRSKIFPADLRKHIEPFGGAGLRGYIDQNVSGDRIYSVNFELNLPSLLPLLGNLPIIGNLFKTTLFFDAGKIWDQNQRASLKGIKYDLGFGVRSTIFEQFSSMTNLFSEIGLNMIRVDFPVYVSHPINGEKKLKLRWVLGFDKTF
;
A
#
# COMPACT_ATOMS: atom_id res chain seq x y z
N THR A 1 -18.54 15.70 -29.94
CA THR A 1 -17.93 14.56 -29.22
C THR A 1 -16.51 14.95 -28.90
N VAL A 2 -16.19 15.21 -27.63
CA VAL A 2 -14.80 15.52 -27.26
C VAL A 2 -14.04 14.20 -27.28
N LEU A 3 -13.16 14.02 -28.27
CA LEU A 3 -12.25 12.88 -28.30
C LEU A 3 -11.26 13.03 -27.14
N SER A 4 -10.91 11.92 -26.49
CA SER A 4 -9.86 11.91 -25.48
C SER A 4 -8.55 12.41 -26.10
N GLU A 5 -7.95 13.46 -25.55
CA GLU A 5 -6.62 13.94 -25.95
C GLU A 5 -5.51 12.92 -25.65
N PHE A 6 -5.82 11.89 -24.85
CA PHE A 6 -4.93 10.80 -24.49
C PHE A 6 -5.24 9.54 -25.31
N ASN A 7 -4.24 9.02 -26.01
CA ASN A 7 -4.27 7.71 -26.66
C ASN A 7 -3.20 6.81 -26.01
N TYR A 8 -3.66 5.87 -25.17
CA TYR A 8 -2.76 4.99 -24.44
C TYR A 8 -3.36 3.60 -24.18
N SER A 9 -2.48 2.65 -23.90
CA SER A 9 -2.82 1.35 -23.33
C SER A 9 -2.05 1.16 -22.02
N LYS A 10 -2.70 0.51 -21.05
CA LYS A 10 -2.14 0.18 -19.75
C LYS A 10 -2.61 -1.21 -19.36
N VAL A 11 -1.67 -2.09 -19.06
CA VAL A 11 -1.94 -3.43 -18.54
C VAL A 11 -1.12 -3.62 -17.27
N TYR A 12 -1.68 -4.35 -16.31
CA TYR A 12 -0.95 -4.77 -15.14
C TYR A 12 -1.40 -6.15 -14.71
N SER A 13 -0.55 -6.81 -13.92
CA SER A 13 -0.82 -8.07 -13.28
C SER A 13 -0.43 -7.95 -11.81
N GLU A 14 -1.24 -8.56 -10.97
CA GLU A 14 -1.05 -8.64 -9.54
C GLU A 14 -1.24 -10.09 -9.12
N ILE A 15 -0.25 -10.61 -8.38
CA ILE A 15 -0.30 -11.95 -7.81
C ILE A 15 -0.09 -11.80 -6.32
N ILE A 16 -1.03 -12.31 -5.54
CA ILE A 16 -0.99 -12.25 -4.09
C ILE A 16 -1.09 -13.68 -3.56
N GLN A 17 -0.14 -14.06 -2.73
CA GLN A 17 -0.13 -15.36 -2.07
C GLN A 17 0.05 -15.17 -0.58
N THR A 18 -0.84 -15.79 0.21
CA THR A 18 -0.72 -15.85 1.67
C THR A 18 -0.47 -17.28 2.09
N PHE A 19 0.55 -17.47 2.91
CA PHE A 19 0.92 -18.72 3.54
C PHE A 19 0.56 -18.65 5.03
N ARG A 20 -0.24 -19.60 5.50
CA ARG A 20 -0.51 -19.77 6.93
C ARG A 20 0.60 -20.63 7.52
N LEU A 21 1.29 -20.10 8.52
CA LEU A 21 2.39 -20.77 9.20
C LEU A 21 1.91 -21.30 10.56
N PRO A 22 2.65 -22.24 11.18
CA PRO A 22 2.34 -22.71 12.54
C PRO A 22 2.25 -21.56 13.55
N PHE A 23 1.57 -21.82 14.68
CA PHE A 23 1.44 -20.87 15.80
C PHE A 23 0.73 -19.54 15.46
N GLY A 24 -0.10 -19.51 14.41
CA GLY A 24 -0.94 -18.36 14.06
C GLY A 24 -0.23 -17.26 13.28
N TYR A 25 1.00 -17.50 12.82
CA TYR A 25 1.72 -16.59 11.94
C TYR A 25 1.17 -16.68 10.52
N SER A 26 1.23 -15.57 9.76
CA SER A 26 1.01 -15.62 8.31
C SER A 26 2.05 -14.82 7.56
N PHE A 27 2.47 -15.35 6.42
CA PHE A 27 3.38 -14.68 5.51
C PHE A 27 2.66 -14.41 4.20
N SER A 28 2.60 -13.16 3.79
CA SER A 28 1.97 -12.74 2.54
C SER A 28 3.04 -12.17 1.61
N VAL A 29 2.97 -12.56 0.34
CA VAL A 29 3.77 -12.01 -0.74
C VAL A 29 2.85 -11.44 -1.80
N ARG A 30 3.22 -10.29 -2.33
CA ARG A 30 2.60 -9.70 -3.52
C ARG A 30 3.66 -9.45 -4.58
N LEU A 31 3.36 -9.83 -5.80
CA LEU A 31 4.09 -9.49 -7.00
C LEU A 31 3.20 -8.59 -7.85
N PHE A 32 3.72 -7.44 -8.27
CA PHE A 32 3.00 -6.52 -9.14
C PHE A 32 3.87 -6.14 -10.32
N GLY A 33 3.28 -6.12 -11.51
CA GLY A 33 3.96 -5.74 -12.74
C GLY A 33 3.01 -4.98 -13.64
N GLY A 34 3.49 -3.92 -14.28
CA GLY A 34 2.65 -3.07 -15.12
C GLY A 34 3.42 -2.47 -16.28
N TYR A 35 2.72 -2.38 -17.41
CA TYR A 35 3.23 -1.85 -18.65
C TYR A 35 2.21 -0.89 -19.25
N GLY A 36 2.65 0.35 -19.46
CA GLY A 36 1.91 1.38 -20.17
C GLY A 36 2.62 1.81 -21.44
N ASN A 37 1.85 2.18 -22.46
CA ASN A 37 2.32 2.68 -23.74
C ASN A 37 1.39 3.78 -24.29
N GLY A 38 1.97 4.79 -24.95
CA GLY A 38 1.26 5.94 -25.50
C GLY A 38 1.27 7.15 -24.57
N THR A 39 0.36 8.09 -24.81
CA THR A 39 0.26 9.32 -24.01
C THR A 39 -0.58 9.08 -22.77
N ILE A 40 0.02 8.51 -21.73
CA ILE A 40 -0.66 8.18 -20.47
C ILE A 40 -0.81 9.47 -19.63
N PRO A 41 -2.03 9.86 -19.24
CA PRO A 41 -2.21 11.00 -18.35
C PRO A 41 -1.63 10.72 -16.96
N GLN A 42 -1.13 11.76 -16.27
CA GLN A 42 -0.49 11.64 -14.95
C GLN A 42 -1.37 10.91 -13.93
N GLN A 43 -2.68 11.13 -13.97
CA GLN A 43 -3.66 10.51 -13.07
C GLN A 43 -3.81 8.99 -13.29
N ALA A 44 -3.40 8.49 -14.45
CA ALA A 44 -3.48 7.06 -14.82
C ALA A 44 -2.12 6.36 -14.81
N LYS A 45 -1.01 7.08 -14.56
CA LYS A 45 0.32 6.47 -14.42
C LYS A 45 0.38 5.49 -13.23
N PHE A 46 1.42 4.67 -13.19
CA PHE A 46 1.73 3.84 -12.03
C PHE A 46 2.48 4.66 -10.99
N PHE A 47 2.15 4.49 -9.72
CA PHE A 47 2.77 5.22 -8.62
C PHE A 47 3.59 4.27 -7.74
N ILE A 48 4.66 4.80 -7.16
CA ILE A 48 5.60 3.98 -6.37
C ILE A 48 5.02 3.53 -5.03
N ALA A 49 4.22 4.38 -4.39
CA ALA A 49 3.70 4.12 -3.05
C ALA A 49 2.23 3.69 -3.06
N THR A 50 1.41 4.31 -3.92
CA THR A 50 -0.05 4.17 -3.88
C THR A 50 -0.63 3.69 -5.20
N SER A 51 -1.93 3.44 -5.24
CA SER A 51 -2.69 3.34 -6.48
C SER A 51 -2.69 4.68 -7.25
N SER A 52 -3.09 4.65 -8.51
CA SER A 52 -3.14 5.86 -9.34
C SER A 52 -4.27 6.81 -8.91
N PRO A 53 -4.15 8.14 -9.04
CA PRO A 53 -5.19 9.08 -8.64
C PRO A 53 -6.58 8.76 -9.22
N ILE A 54 -6.64 8.23 -10.45
CA ILE A 54 -7.91 7.80 -11.04
C ILE A 54 -8.51 6.58 -10.31
N ASP A 55 -7.69 5.60 -9.92
CA ASP A 55 -8.14 4.44 -9.13
C ASP A 55 -8.61 4.87 -7.73
N GLN A 56 -7.92 5.84 -7.13
CA GLN A 56 -8.31 6.40 -5.82
C GLN A 56 -9.67 7.07 -5.88
N PHE A 57 -9.97 7.80 -6.96
CA PHE A 57 -11.24 8.48 -7.17
C PHE A 57 -12.44 7.52 -7.21
N TYR A 58 -12.25 6.30 -7.72
CA TYR A 58 -13.31 5.29 -7.78
C TYR A 58 -13.58 4.58 -6.45
N ARG A 59 -12.71 4.75 -5.44
CA ARG A 59 -12.91 4.14 -4.12
C ARG A 59 -13.67 5.10 -3.18
N PRO A 60 -14.86 4.72 -2.65
CA PRO A 60 -15.73 5.62 -1.87
C PRO A 60 -15.03 6.35 -0.72
N LEU A 61 -14.21 5.65 0.05
CA LEU A 61 -13.50 6.22 1.18
C LEU A 61 -12.52 7.34 0.77
N TYR A 62 -11.76 7.11 -0.29
CA TYR A 62 -10.66 7.98 -0.70
C TYR A 62 -11.14 9.20 -1.50
N ARG A 63 -12.31 9.12 -2.15
CA ARG A 63 -12.97 10.31 -2.74
C ARG A 63 -13.69 11.17 -1.72
N SER A 64 -13.96 10.65 -0.52
CA SER A 64 -14.69 11.39 0.50
C SER A 64 -13.82 12.47 1.18
N LYS A 65 -14.44 13.54 1.68
CA LYS A 65 -13.76 14.62 2.43
C LYS A 65 -13.83 14.42 3.95
N ILE A 66 -14.14 13.22 4.41
CA ILE A 66 -14.33 12.94 5.85
C ILE A 66 -13.04 13.12 6.65
N PHE A 67 -11.88 12.96 6.01
CA PHE A 67 -10.57 13.11 6.65
C PHE A 67 -10.00 14.51 6.41
N PRO A 68 -9.43 15.15 7.44
CA PRO A 68 -8.65 16.39 7.29
C PRO A 68 -7.55 16.27 6.24
N ALA A 69 -7.17 17.39 5.63
CA ALA A 69 -6.13 17.39 4.58
C ALA A 69 -4.79 16.82 5.09
N ASP A 70 -4.40 17.13 6.33
CA ASP A 70 -3.15 16.63 6.91
C ASP A 70 -3.16 15.12 7.16
N LEU A 71 -4.33 14.57 7.53
CA LEU A 71 -4.49 13.13 7.69
C LEU A 71 -4.45 12.41 6.34
N ARG A 72 -5.04 12.99 5.29
CA ARG A 72 -5.07 12.40 3.94
C ARG A 72 -3.70 12.16 3.33
N LYS A 73 -2.68 12.96 3.69
CA LYS A 73 -1.29 12.74 3.23
C LYS A 73 -0.66 11.47 3.78
N HIS A 74 -1.23 10.93 4.86
CA HIS A 74 -0.79 9.70 5.50
C HIS A 74 -1.72 8.52 5.17
N ILE A 75 -2.84 8.75 4.49
CA ILE A 75 -3.75 7.68 4.10
C ILE A 75 -3.24 7.03 2.82
N GLU A 76 -3.00 5.73 2.86
CA GLU A 76 -2.55 4.95 1.71
C GLU A 76 -3.72 4.26 1.00
N PRO A 77 -4.16 4.76 -0.15
CA PRO A 77 -4.91 3.93 -1.07
C PRO A 77 -3.95 2.91 -1.69
N PHE A 78 -3.89 1.73 -1.09
CA PHE A 78 -2.95 0.71 -1.52
C PHE A 78 -3.15 0.34 -2.99
N GLY A 79 -2.03 0.23 -3.71
CA GLY A 79 -1.92 -0.15 -5.11
C GLY A 79 -0.56 0.27 -5.67
N GLY A 80 -0.38 0.16 -6.98
CA GLY A 80 0.91 0.47 -7.61
C GLY A 80 2.02 -0.43 -7.06
N ALA A 81 3.20 0.13 -6.77
CA ALA A 81 4.33 -0.67 -6.26
C ALA A 81 4.21 -0.96 -4.76
N GLY A 82 3.37 -0.24 -4.03
CA GLY A 82 3.11 -0.48 -2.61
C GLY A 82 4.30 -0.21 -1.71
N LEU A 83 5.20 0.70 -2.08
CA LEU A 83 6.34 1.10 -1.23
C LEU A 83 5.88 2.17 -0.24
N ARG A 84 5.39 1.73 0.91
CA ARG A 84 4.79 2.57 1.97
C ARG A 84 5.69 3.70 2.43
N GLY A 85 7.01 3.49 2.42
CA GLY A 85 7.99 4.51 2.80
C GLY A 85 8.04 5.73 1.89
N TYR A 86 7.38 5.68 0.73
CA TYR A 86 7.46 6.68 -0.34
C TYR A 86 6.15 7.47 -0.55
N ILE A 87 5.17 7.36 0.35
CA ILE A 87 3.79 7.88 0.18
C ILE A 87 3.69 9.35 -0.21
N ASP A 88 4.53 10.23 0.33
CA ASP A 88 4.48 11.68 0.09
C ASP A 88 5.44 12.14 -1.04
N GLN A 89 6.08 11.21 -1.75
CA GLN A 89 7.04 11.55 -2.79
C GLN A 89 6.42 11.68 -4.19
N ASN A 90 5.17 11.24 -4.35
CA ASN A 90 4.37 11.33 -5.57
C ASN A 90 5.11 10.89 -6.86
N VAL A 91 5.98 9.88 -6.74
CA VAL A 91 6.78 9.40 -7.87
C VAL A 91 5.91 8.48 -8.73
N SER A 92 5.80 8.81 -10.02
CA SER A 92 5.01 8.05 -10.99
C SER A 92 5.81 7.67 -12.23
N GLY A 93 5.40 6.62 -12.93
CA GLY A 93 5.98 6.19 -14.19
C GLY A 93 4.99 5.39 -15.03
N ASP A 94 5.40 5.09 -16.25
CA ASP A 94 4.57 4.37 -17.23
C ASP A 94 4.71 2.85 -17.12
N ARG A 95 5.77 2.38 -16.47
CA ARG A 95 6.09 0.96 -16.26
C ARG A 95 6.49 0.73 -14.82
N ILE A 96 6.24 -0.47 -14.33
CA ILE A 96 6.39 -0.80 -12.91
C ILE A 96 6.66 -2.29 -12.71
N TYR A 97 7.46 -2.61 -11.70
CA TYR A 97 7.40 -3.89 -11.01
C TYR A 97 7.64 -3.71 -9.51
N SER A 98 7.06 -4.58 -8.70
CA SER A 98 7.35 -4.65 -7.26
C SER A 98 7.15 -6.04 -6.69
N VAL A 99 7.80 -6.25 -5.55
CA VAL A 99 7.57 -7.34 -4.63
C VAL A 99 7.35 -6.76 -3.23
N ASN A 100 6.31 -7.22 -2.56
CA ASN A 100 5.96 -6.81 -1.21
C ASN A 100 5.85 -8.05 -0.34
N PHE A 101 6.41 -8.00 0.87
CA PHE A 101 6.35 -9.07 1.85
C PHE A 101 5.74 -8.55 3.15
N GLU A 102 4.89 -9.37 3.76
CA GLU A 102 4.33 -9.11 5.07
C GLU A 102 4.36 -10.37 5.94
N LEU A 103 4.95 -10.25 7.12
CA LEU A 103 4.89 -11.25 8.17
C LEU A 103 3.93 -10.75 9.26
N ASN A 104 2.77 -11.37 9.37
CA ASN A 104 1.81 -11.08 10.43
C ASN A 104 2.07 -11.96 11.63
N LEU A 105 2.21 -11.32 12.78
CA LEU A 105 2.36 -11.95 14.08
C LEU A 105 0.96 -12.19 14.69
N PRO A 106 0.78 -13.29 15.45
CA PRO A 106 -0.51 -13.65 16.03
C PRO A 106 -1.01 -12.65 17.10
N SER A 107 -0.11 -11.86 17.70
CA SER A 107 -0.44 -10.89 18.74
C SER A 107 0.38 -9.60 18.62
N LEU A 108 -0.06 -8.57 19.33
CA LEU A 108 0.62 -7.29 19.47
C LEU A 108 1.87 -7.44 20.34
N LEU A 109 3.03 -7.74 19.75
CA LEU A 109 4.30 -8.05 20.43
C LEU A 109 4.17 -9.20 21.46
N PRO A 110 5.11 -10.16 21.52
CA PRO A 110 5.02 -11.29 22.47
C PRO A 110 4.92 -10.87 23.95
N LEU A 111 5.31 -9.63 24.29
CA LEU A 111 5.28 -9.07 25.64
C LEU A 111 3.89 -8.59 26.13
N LEU A 112 2.96 -8.26 25.23
CA LEU A 112 1.61 -7.76 25.60
C LEU A 112 0.51 -8.81 25.37
N GLY A 113 0.89 -10.03 24.97
CA GLY A 113 -0.03 -11.15 24.70
C GLY A 113 -0.86 -11.63 25.88
N ASN A 114 -0.51 -11.22 27.12
CA ASN A 114 -1.25 -11.59 28.34
C ASN A 114 -2.50 -10.73 28.60
N LEU A 115 -2.82 -9.76 27.74
CA LEU A 115 -4.06 -8.98 27.85
C LEU A 115 -5.18 -9.66 27.04
N PRO A 116 -6.17 -10.30 27.69
CA PRO A 116 -7.10 -11.25 27.05
C PRO A 116 -8.00 -10.65 25.97
N ILE A 117 -8.17 -9.33 25.93
CA ILE A 117 -9.03 -8.63 24.96
C ILE A 117 -8.19 -7.88 23.91
N ILE A 118 -7.13 -7.19 24.33
CA ILE A 118 -6.30 -6.34 23.46
C ILE A 118 -5.37 -7.18 22.57
N GLY A 119 -4.87 -8.32 23.08
CA GLY A 119 -3.92 -9.16 22.37
C GLY A 119 -4.46 -9.81 21.09
N ASN A 120 -5.79 -10.01 21.00
CA ASN A 120 -6.46 -10.62 19.85
C ASN A 120 -7.04 -9.60 18.86
N LEU A 121 -7.33 -8.37 19.33
CA LEU A 121 -7.89 -7.30 18.51
C LEU A 121 -6.82 -6.60 17.67
N PHE A 122 -5.57 -6.60 18.14
CA PHE A 122 -4.45 -5.96 17.48
C PHE A 122 -3.38 -6.97 17.09
N LYS A 123 -2.94 -6.89 15.83
CA LYS A 123 -1.87 -7.75 15.29
C LYS A 123 -0.71 -6.88 14.83
N THR A 124 0.50 -7.35 15.09
CA THR A 124 1.70 -6.71 14.56
C THR A 124 2.05 -7.31 13.21
N THR A 125 2.50 -6.48 12.28
CA THR A 125 3.01 -6.90 10.98
C THR A 125 4.43 -6.38 10.83
N LEU A 126 5.33 -7.20 10.29
CA LEU A 126 6.62 -6.73 9.77
C LEU A 126 6.52 -6.73 8.24
N PHE A 127 7.10 -5.74 7.59
CA PHE A 127 7.03 -5.65 6.14
C PHE A 127 8.34 -5.26 5.49
N PHE A 128 8.47 -5.68 4.24
CA PHE A 128 9.52 -5.28 3.31
C PHE A 128 8.92 -5.08 1.93
N ASP A 129 9.12 -3.90 1.36
CA ASP A 129 8.59 -3.53 0.05
C ASP A 129 9.75 -3.15 -0.87
N ALA A 130 9.77 -3.67 -2.09
CA ALA A 130 10.77 -3.32 -3.08
C ALA A 130 10.17 -3.21 -4.47
N GLY A 131 10.56 -2.18 -5.22
CA GLY A 131 9.98 -1.92 -6.51
C GLY A 131 10.67 -0.83 -7.30
N LYS A 132 10.29 -0.73 -8.55
CA LYS A 132 10.79 0.27 -9.47
C LYS A 132 9.68 0.73 -10.39
N ILE A 133 9.67 2.03 -10.66
CA ILE A 133 8.86 2.66 -11.69
C ILE A 133 9.78 3.39 -12.67
N TRP A 134 9.39 3.45 -13.94
CA TRP A 134 10.14 4.16 -14.98
C TRP A 134 9.24 4.54 -16.15
N ASP A 135 9.70 5.47 -16.99
CA ASP A 135 8.99 5.94 -18.17
C ASP A 135 9.25 5.05 -19.41
N GLN A 136 8.39 5.18 -20.43
CA GLN A 136 8.44 4.38 -21.65
C GLN A 136 9.78 4.40 -22.39
N ASN A 137 10.47 5.55 -22.35
CA ASN A 137 11.76 5.78 -23.00
C ASN A 137 12.95 5.13 -22.26
N GLN A 138 12.73 4.59 -21.06
CA GLN A 138 13.77 3.94 -20.27
C GLN A 138 13.69 2.41 -20.42
N ARG A 139 14.87 1.76 -20.50
CA ARG A 139 14.96 0.29 -20.54
C ARG A 139 14.69 -0.29 -19.15
N ALA A 140 14.05 -1.46 -19.13
CA ALA A 140 13.92 -2.26 -17.92
C ALA A 140 15.32 -2.58 -17.38
N SER A 141 15.51 -2.35 -16.08
CA SER A 141 16.79 -2.56 -15.42
C SER A 141 16.59 -2.75 -13.93
N LEU A 142 17.38 -3.64 -13.33
CA LEU A 142 17.41 -3.85 -11.88
C LEU A 142 18.14 -2.72 -11.13
N LYS A 143 18.84 -1.81 -11.84
CA LYS A 143 19.47 -0.64 -11.23
C LYS A 143 18.39 0.33 -10.73
N GLY A 144 18.60 0.91 -9.54
CA GLY A 144 17.69 1.90 -8.97
C GLY A 144 16.38 1.32 -8.43
N ILE A 145 16.34 0.03 -8.09
CA ILE A 145 15.25 -0.53 -7.29
C ILE A 145 15.22 0.19 -5.94
N LYS A 146 14.05 0.72 -5.61
CA LYS A 146 13.76 1.32 -4.32
C LYS A 146 13.23 0.24 -3.40
N TYR A 147 13.52 0.35 -2.11
CA TYR A 147 12.94 -0.53 -1.11
C TYR A 147 12.76 0.20 0.21
N ASP A 148 11.85 -0.33 1.02
CA ASP A 148 11.59 0.07 2.38
C ASP A 148 11.28 -1.13 3.27
N LEU A 149 11.38 -0.91 4.58
CA LEU A 149 11.03 -1.88 5.60
C LEU A 149 10.48 -1.18 6.83
N GLY A 150 9.62 -1.87 7.55
CA GLY A 150 8.99 -1.33 8.73
C GLY A 150 8.11 -2.34 9.44
N PHE A 151 7.29 -1.82 10.34
CA PHE A 151 6.33 -2.59 11.10
C PHE A 151 4.98 -1.89 11.10
N GLY A 152 3.91 -2.62 11.34
CA GLY A 152 2.57 -2.08 11.41
C GLY A 152 1.74 -2.70 12.53
N VAL A 153 0.66 -2.02 12.88
CA VAL A 153 -0.35 -2.49 13.82
C VAL A 153 -1.69 -2.52 13.09
N ARG A 154 -2.38 -3.65 13.15
CA ARG A 154 -3.64 -3.91 12.46
C ARG A 154 -4.73 -4.20 13.47
N SER A 155 -5.91 -3.62 13.28
CA SER A 155 -7.10 -3.94 14.05
C SER A 155 -8.18 -4.52 13.16
N THR A 156 -8.71 -5.68 13.56
CA THR A 156 -9.85 -6.35 12.91
C THR A 156 -11.18 -5.96 13.56
N ILE A 157 -11.23 -4.85 14.30
CA ILE A 157 -12.45 -4.40 14.99
C ILE A 157 -13.63 -4.28 14.03
N PHE A 158 -13.41 -3.77 12.81
CA PHE A 158 -14.45 -3.65 11.80
C PHE A 158 -14.91 -4.98 11.22
N GLU A 159 -14.04 -6.00 11.12
CA GLU A 159 -14.45 -7.36 10.72
C GLU A 159 -15.44 -7.97 11.73
N GLN A 160 -15.31 -7.63 13.01
CA GLN A 160 -16.24 -8.08 14.05
C GLN A 160 -17.60 -7.37 13.93
N PHE A 161 -17.61 -6.05 13.70
CA PHE A 161 -18.84 -5.29 13.49
C PHE A 161 -19.50 -5.56 12.12
N SER A 162 -18.71 -5.89 11.09
CA SER A 162 -19.22 -6.17 9.75
C SER A 162 -20.00 -7.48 9.68
N SER A 163 -19.76 -8.42 10.61
CA SER A 163 -20.58 -9.62 10.78
C SER A 163 -22.04 -9.30 11.14
N MET A 164 -22.32 -8.08 11.63
CA MET A 164 -23.66 -7.60 11.96
C MET A 164 -24.25 -6.70 10.87
N THR A 165 -23.42 -5.95 10.12
CA THR A 165 -23.87 -5.05 9.03
C THR A 165 -22.81 -4.90 7.93
N ASN A 166 -23.20 -4.89 6.65
CA ASN A 166 -22.24 -4.72 5.53
C ASN A 166 -21.83 -3.26 5.26
N LEU A 167 -22.32 -2.29 6.05
CA LEU A 167 -22.14 -0.86 5.82
C LEU A 167 -20.67 -0.44 5.76
N PHE A 168 -19.82 -0.97 6.65
CA PHE A 168 -18.41 -0.61 6.70
C PHE A 168 -17.63 -1.20 5.52
N SER A 169 -17.92 -2.45 5.13
CA SER A 169 -17.28 -3.07 3.97
C SER A 169 -17.65 -2.39 2.65
N GLU A 170 -18.90 -1.91 2.50
CA GLU A 170 -19.35 -1.22 1.29
C GLU A 170 -18.62 0.10 1.03
N ILE A 171 -18.21 0.80 2.11
CA ILE A 171 -17.42 2.03 2.00
C ILE A 171 -15.91 1.76 1.99
N GLY A 172 -15.47 0.50 2.04
CA GLY A 172 -14.05 0.11 2.05
C GLY A 172 -13.36 0.24 3.40
N LEU A 173 -14.11 0.17 4.50
CA LEU A 173 -13.60 0.09 5.87
C LEU A 173 -13.67 -1.36 6.37
N ASN A 174 -12.68 -2.17 5.99
CA ASN A 174 -12.60 -3.57 6.44
C ASN A 174 -11.73 -3.72 7.69
N MET A 175 -10.72 -2.86 7.83
CA MET A 175 -9.80 -2.87 8.96
C MET A 175 -9.25 -1.47 9.21
N ILE A 176 -8.51 -1.30 10.30
CA ILE A 176 -7.60 -0.15 10.44
C ILE A 176 -6.19 -0.70 10.58
N ARG A 177 -5.27 -0.15 9.79
CA ARG A 177 -3.83 -0.39 9.95
C ARG A 177 -3.08 0.92 10.10
N VAL A 178 -2.07 0.91 10.96
CA VAL A 178 -1.06 1.95 11.03
C VAL A 178 0.30 1.31 10.79
N ASP A 179 0.89 1.62 9.64
CA ASP A 179 2.21 1.12 9.24
C ASP A 179 3.26 2.20 9.47
N PHE A 180 4.44 1.80 9.95
CA PHE A 180 5.57 2.66 10.27
C PHE A 180 6.79 2.25 9.42
N PRO A 181 6.94 2.83 8.22
CA PRO A 181 8.17 2.66 7.43
C PRO A 181 9.34 3.29 8.17
N VAL A 182 10.32 2.47 8.56
CA VAL A 182 11.46 2.92 9.38
C VAL A 182 12.64 3.30 8.49
N TYR A 183 12.85 2.57 7.39
CA TYR A 183 13.97 2.75 6.48
C TYR A 183 13.51 2.83 5.02
N VAL A 184 14.14 3.72 4.25
CA VAL A 184 14.03 3.80 2.78
C VAL A 184 15.41 3.84 2.13
N SER A 185 15.60 3.14 1.01
CA SER A 185 16.91 3.00 0.37
C SER A 185 17.37 4.20 -0.46
N HIS A 186 16.48 4.74 -1.29
CA HIS A 186 16.76 5.84 -2.23
C HIS A 186 15.74 6.97 -2.04
N PRO A 187 15.78 7.69 -0.89
CA PRO A 187 14.92 8.83 -0.67
C PRO A 187 15.15 9.90 -1.75
N ILE A 188 14.14 10.72 -2.04
CA ILE A 188 14.32 11.94 -2.83
C ILE A 188 15.31 12.90 -2.14
N ASN A 189 15.86 13.84 -2.90
CA ASN A 189 16.80 14.82 -2.37
C ASN A 189 16.19 15.57 -1.17
N GLY A 190 16.94 15.66 -0.07
CA GLY A 190 16.50 16.29 1.19
C GLY A 190 15.79 15.34 2.17
N GLU A 191 15.41 14.13 1.76
CA GLU A 191 14.82 13.13 2.66
C GLU A 191 15.88 12.19 3.27
N LYS A 192 15.64 11.75 4.52
CA LYS A 192 16.54 10.83 5.23
C LYS A 192 16.13 9.38 5.00
N LYS A 193 17.13 8.48 4.93
CA LYS A 193 16.90 7.03 4.86
C LYS A 193 16.13 6.53 6.09
N LEU A 194 16.57 6.92 7.28
CA LEU A 194 15.89 6.66 8.54
C LEU A 194 15.07 7.90 8.94
N LYS A 195 13.75 7.75 9.00
CA LYS A 195 12.80 8.78 9.44
C LYS A 195 11.53 8.08 9.91
N LEU A 196 10.97 8.54 11.01
CA LEU A 196 9.67 8.07 11.47
C LEU A 196 8.61 8.54 10.48
N ARG A 197 8.11 7.60 9.67
CA ARG A 197 6.96 7.79 8.79
C ARG A 197 5.82 6.96 9.36
N TRP A 198 4.59 7.38 9.10
CA TRP A 198 3.43 6.60 9.44
C TRP A 198 2.41 6.67 8.31
N VAL A 199 1.69 5.58 8.14
CA VAL A 199 0.74 5.37 7.05
C VAL A 199 -0.52 4.74 7.64
N LEU A 200 -1.67 5.29 7.32
CA LEU A 200 -2.98 4.81 7.72
C LEU A 200 -3.63 4.09 6.54
N GLY A 201 -4.07 2.86 6.75
CA GLY A 201 -4.83 2.08 5.77
C GLY A 201 -6.13 1.56 6.36
N PHE A 202 -7.12 1.38 5.49
CA PHE A 202 -8.47 0.94 5.89
C PHE A 202 -8.88 -0.43 5.33
N ASP A 203 -7.95 -1.05 4.61
CA ASP A 203 -8.11 -2.35 4.00
C ASP A 203 -6.82 -3.16 4.18
N LYS A 204 -6.85 -4.43 3.79
CA LYS A 204 -5.64 -5.24 3.70
C LYS A 204 -4.67 -4.60 2.72
N THR A 205 -3.37 -4.81 2.97
CA THR A 205 -2.34 -4.35 2.04
C THR A 205 -2.49 -5.12 0.74
N PHE A 206 -2.62 -6.45 0.82
CA PHE A 206 -2.94 -7.31 -0.31
C PHE A 206 -3.45 -8.66 0.19
#